data_AF-A0A0M9UD19-F1
#
_entry.id   AF-A0A0M9UD19-F1
#
_cell.length_a   1.000
_cell.length_b   1.000
_cell.length_c   1.000
_cell.angle_alpha   90.00
_cell.angle_beta   90.00
_cell.angle_gamma   90.00
#
_symmetry.space_group_name_H-M   'P 1'
#
loop_
_entity.id
_entity.type
_entity.pdbx_description
1 polymer ?
#
loop_
_entity_poly.entity_id
_entity_poly.type
_entity_poly.pdbx_seq_one_letter_code
_entity_poly.pdbx_strand_id
1 'polypeptide(L)' 'MRMADKVVYRSHVRIERVKGPLRRAYLPVEPDPVFFGVHSEIAEHYGVDQNVHEPHATTLDYLVAATAG' A
#
# COMPACT_ATOMS: atom_id res chain seq x y z
N MET A 1 -15.32 17.36 -33.94
CA MET A 1 -15.64 16.52 -32.76
C MET A 1 -14.33 16.22 -32.06
N ARG A 2 -14.03 16.85 -30.92
CA ARG A 2 -12.80 16.55 -30.15
C ARG A 2 -12.86 15.07 -29.78
N MET A 3 -11.80 14.32 -30.10
CA MET A 3 -11.62 12.96 -29.61
C MET A 3 -11.72 13.03 -28.09
N ALA A 4 -12.80 12.49 -27.52
CA ALA A 4 -12.94 12.37 -26.08
C ALA A 4 -11.68 11.70 -25.51
N ASP A 5 -11.10 12.26 -24.45
CA ASP A 5 -9.81 11.84 -23.88
C ASP A 5 -9.73 10.32 -23.73
N LYS A 6 -8.93 9.69 -24.60
CA LYS A 6 -8.69 8.24 -24.56
C LYS A 6 -7.92 7.93 -23.29
N VAL A 7 -8.55 7.20 -22.35
CA VAL A 7 -7.88 6.68 -21.17
C VAL A 7 -6.73 5.77 -21.62
N VAL A 8 -5.48 6.23 -21.44
CA VAL A 8 -4.28 5.48 -21.82
C VAL A 8 -3.90 4.41 -20.81
N TYR A 9 -4.30 4.59 -19.56
CA TYR A 9 -4.05 3.65 -18.49
C TYR A 9 -5.11 3.78 -17.41
N ARG A 10 -5.47 2.64 -16.82
CA ARG A 10 -6.26 2.55 -15.60
C ARG A 10 -5.47 1.66 -14.63
N SER A 11 -5.30 2.13 -13.40
CA SER A 11 -4.70 1.31 -12.35
C SER A 11 -5.60 0.11 -12.06
N HIS A 12 -4.99 -1.08 -12.02
CA HIS A 12 -5.66 -2.35 -11.67
C HIS A 12 -5.07 -2.92 -10.38
N VAL A 13 -4.77 -2.05 -9.42
CA VAL A 13 -4.31 -2.47 -8.09
C VAL A 13 -5.46 -3.09 -7.32
N ARG A 14 -5.19 -4.23 -6.68
CA ARG A 14 -6.13 -4.90 -5.77
C ARG A 14 -5.54 -4.96 -4.37
N ILE A 15 -6.33 -4.58 -3.38
CA ILE A 15 -5.92 -4.63 -1.97
C ILE A 15 -6.74 -5.69 -1.26
N GLU A 16 -6.06 -6.56 -0.51
CA GLU A 16 -6.70 -7.52 0.39
C GLU A 16 -6.24 -7.27 1.82
N ARG A 17 -7.20 -7.23 2.75
CA ARG A 17 -6.90 -7.23 4.18
C ARG A 17 -6.65 -8.66 4.64
N VAL A 18 -5.52 -8.88 5.32
CA VAL A 18 -5.16 -10.20 5.86
C VAL A 18 -5.60 -10.30 7.30
N LYS A 19 -4.99 -9.52 8.21
CA LYS A 19 -5.31 -9.49 9.64
C LYS A 19 -4.82 -8.18 10.26
N GLY A 20 -5.64 -7.57 11.11
CA GLY A 20 -5.25 -6.32 11.77
C GLY A 20 -4.88 -5.24 10.74
N PRO A 21 -3.69 -4.60 10.84
CA PRO A 21 -3.22 -3.59 9.89
C PRO A 21 -2.62 -4.20 8.60
N LEU A 22 -2.33 -5.50 8.59
CA LEU A 22 -1.65 -6.18 7.49
C LEU A 22 -2.56 -6.30 6.26
N ARG A 23 -2.03 -5.86 5.12
CA ARG A 23 -2.68 -5.87 3.81
C ARG A 23 -1.72 -6.35 2.74
N ARG A 24 -2.25 -7.07 1.75
CA ARG A 24 -1.55 -7.41 0.50
C ARG A 24 -2.02 -6.50 -0.61
N ALA A 25 -1.09 -5.88 -1.30
CA ALA A 25 -1.34 -5.09 -2.50
C ALA A 25 -0.81 -5.83 -3.72
N TYR A 26 -1.70 -6.13 -4.65
CA TYR A 26 -1.37 -6.75 -5.92
C TYR A 26 -1.26 -5.64 -6.95
N LEU A 27 -0.03 -5.35 -7.38
CA LEU A 27 0.26 -4.33 -8.39
C LEU A 27 0.45 -4.98 -9.76
N PRO A 28 0.09 -4.32 -10.88
CA PRO A 28 0.06 -4.95 -12.20
C PRO A 28 1.38 -5.52 -12.72
N VAL A 29 2.53 -5.03 -12.25
CA VAL A 29 3.86 -5.41 -12.74
C VAL A 29 4.69 -6.19 -11.71
N GLU A 30 4.20 -6.28 -10.47
CA GLU A 30 4.93 -6.95 -9.40
C GLU A 30 4.58 -8.45 -9.40
N PRO A 31 5.58 -9.35 -9.36
CA PRO A 31 5.34 -10.80 -9.37
C PRO A 31 4.71 -11.29 -8.07
N ASP A 32 5.03 -10.62 -6.96
CA ASP A 32 4.55 -10.92 -5.61
C ASP A 32 3.78 -9.73 -5.04
N PRO A 33 2.82 -9.96 -4.12
CA PRO A 33 2.13 -8.87 -3.47
C PRO A 33 3.06 -8.05 -2.59
N VAL A 34 2.90 -6.73 -2.62
CA VAL A 34 3.53 -5.83 -1.65
C VAL A 34 2.74 -5.89 -0.35
N PHE A 35 3.43 -6.11 0.77
CA PHE A 35 2.81 -6.11 2.08
C PHE A 35 2.83 -4.72 2.68
N PHE A 36 1.66 -4.25 3.08
CA PHE A 36 1.51 -3.01 3.84
C PHE A 36 1.08 -3.31 5.26
N GLY A 37 1.68 -2.61 6.20
CA GLY A 37 1.37 -2.72 7.62
C GLY A 37 1.56 -1.40 8.34
N VAL A 38 2.04 -1.50 9.57
CA VAL A 38 2.45 -0.39 10.42
C VAL A 38 3.79 -0.75 11.07
N HIS A 39 4.56 0.26 11.44
CA HIS A 39 5.81 0.10 12.21
C HIS A 39 6.03 1.34 13.09
N SER A 40 6.92 1.22 14.07
CA SER A 40 7.41 2.34 14.91
C SER A 40 6.28 3.21 15.50
N GLU A 41 6.40 4.53 15.45
CA GLU A 41 5.44 5.51 15.98
C GLU A 41 4.06 5.38 15.33
N ILE A 42 3.97 4.87 14.10
CA ILE A 42 2.69 4.63 13.42
C ILE A 42 1.98 3.44 14.06
N ALA A 43 2.69 2.36 14.38
CA ALA A 43 2.11 1.23 15.09
C ALA A 43 1.61 1.63 16.49
N GLU A 44 2.39 2.45 17.21
CA GLU A 44 2.00 2.99 18.52
C GLU A 44 0.74 3.86 18.42
N HIS A 45 0.67 4.76 17.43
CA HIS A 45 -0.49 5.61 17.19
C HIS A 45 -1.79 4.81 16.98
N TYR A 46 -1.70 3.66 16.29
CA TYR A 46 -2.84 2.78 16.05
C TYR A 46 -3.04 1.69 17.13
N GLY A 47 -2.24 1.69 18.19
CA GLY A 47 -2.35 0.71 19.28
C GLY A 47 -2.03 -0.73 18.87
N VAL A 48 -1.15 -0.91 17.88
CA VAL A 48 -0.72 -2.23 17.38
C VAL A 48 0.52 -2.68 18.14
N ASP A 49 0.44 -3.85 18.78
CA ASP A 49 1.61 -4.47 19.42
C ASP A 49 2.57 -5.01 18.35
N GLN A 50 3.76 -4.40 18.27
CA GLN A 50 4.81 -4.75 17.33
C GLN A 50 5.47 -6.12 17.65
N ASN A 51 5.23 -6.69 18.83
CA ASN A 51 5.67 -8.05 19.16
C ASN A 51 4.71 -9.12 18.61
N VAL A 52 3.48 -8.73 18.25
CA VAL A 52 2.43 -9.64 17.74
C VAL A 52 2.30 -9.53 16.22
N HIS A 53 2.63 -8.38 15.66
CA HIS A 53 2.54 -8.10 14.23
C HIS A 53 3.92 -7.76 13.66
N GLU A 54 4.34 -8.51 12.64
CA GLU A 54 5.57 -8.20 11.90
C GLU A 54 5.46 -6.78 11.29
N PRO A 55 6.49 -5.93 11.45
CA PRO A 55 6.48 -4.59 10.91
C PRO A 55 6.62 -4.64 9.38
N HIS A 56 5.79 -3.86 8.70
CA HIS A 56 5.88 -3.65 7.25
C HIS A 56 5.77 -2.18 6.94
N ALA A 57 6.32 -1.77 5.80
CA ALA A 57 6.13 -0.42 5.26
C ALA A 57 4.65 -0.04 5.28
N THR A 58 4.38 1.20 5.63
CA THR A 58 3.04 1.75 5.60
C THR A 58 2.71 2.24 4.19
N THR A 59 1.42 2.40 3.92
CA THR A 59 1.00 3.08 2.69
C THR A 59 1.50 4.54 2.65
N LEU A 60 1.72 5.17 3.82
CA LEU A 60 2.27 6.53 3.90
C LEU A 60 3.72 6.58 3.44
N ASP A 61 4.55 5.60 3.80
CA ASP A 61 5.95 5.57 3.35
C ASP A 61 6.04 5.51 1.83
N TYR A 62 5.17 4.72 1.20
CA TYR A 62 5.08 4.65 -0.26
C TYR A 62 4.55 5.94 -0.88
N LEU A 63 3.63 6.64 -0.19
CA LEU A 63 3.13 7.94 -0.62
C LEU A 63 4.25 8.98 -0.61
N VAL A 64 5.03 9.03 0.47
CA VAL A 64 6.19 9.91 0.59
C VAL A 64 7.24 9.56 -0.47
N ALA A 65 7.58 8.27 -0.62
CA ALA A 65 8.51 7.82 -1.66
C ALA A 65 8.06 8.22 -3.07
N ALA A 66 6.79 8.00 -3.40
CA ALA A 66 6.22 8.38 -4.70
C ALA A 66 6.27 9.89 -4.95
N THR A 67 6.13 10.71 -3.90
CA THR A 67 6.29 12.17 -4.02
C THR A 67 7.75 12.61 -4.09
N ALA A 68 8.68 11.79 -3.58
CA ALA A 68 10.10 12.12 -3.49
C ALA A 68 10.89 11.78 -4.78
N GLY A 69 10.47 10.76 -5.54
CA GLY A 69 11.03 10.42 -6.86
C GLY A 69 11.80 9.10 -6.92
#